data_AF-A0A2V7A1R7-F1
#
_entry.id   AF-A0A2V7A1R7-F1
#
_cell.length_a   1.000
_cell.length_b   1.000
_cell.length_c   1.000
_cell.angle_alpha   90.00
_cell.angle_beta   90.00
_cell.angle_gamma   90.00
#
_symmetry.space_group_name_H-M   'P 1'
#
loop_
_entity.id
_entity.type
_entity.pdbx_description
1 polymer ?
#
loop_
_entity_poly.entity_id
_entity_poly.type
_entity_poly.pdbx_seq_one_letter_code
_entity_poly.pdbx_strand_id
1 'polypeptide(L)'
;MAEPLEGTFSAEHSARLLRNYRYVVERTMRALGGWIALTPELSAKLLMGRHVWDLAQQCDAFGQRLPELRSRAHVSEAANPAVATFMDSLEDAEEPDQTVERLVGVYGVLKPHLLATYRDHLARANPVYEPPTRRILARCIDDEERHIAAGETILQYLAAGPRPTERVSARRRHLEGLLAAAGGVTGDGLATRDALDVARRQTDLSDDAQEFIRLEKATGTWPVPDDLEEAQRSFAAALVAGDAAALARWLAPGLELEATAWSSLRGARYSRHLTVAFARLGHQRLLKTRLEGPSSSATVLARWTSSPEGWRIAALDVAGRDAVRPA
;
A
#
# COMPACT_ATOMS: atom_id res chain seq x y z
N MET A 1 -35.91 -32.45 16.68
CA MET A 1 -36.35 -31.05 16.78
C MET A 1 -36.67 -30.58 15.38
N ALA A 2 -37.88 -30.09 15.13
CA ALA A 2 -38.18 -29.43 13.87
C ALA A 2 -37.40 -28.12 13.86
N GLU A 3 -36.36 -28.01 13.03
CA GLU A 3 -35.81 -26.69 12.71
C GLU A 3 -36.92 -25.91 12.00
N PRO A 4 -37.35 -24.77 12.53
CA PRO A 4 -38.33 -23.95 11.83
C PRO A 4 -37.77 -23.60 10.45
N LEU A 5 -38.59 -23.77 9.42
CA LEU A 5 -38.27 -23.36 8.04
C LEU A 5 -38.21 -21.83 7.88
N GLU A 6 -38.47 -21.07 8.95
CA GLU A 6 -38.22 -19.64 8.98
C GLU A 6 -36.71 -19.39 9.13
N GLY A 7 -36.12 -18.75 8.12
CA GLY A 7 -34.75 -18.26 8.24
C GLY A 7 -34.63 -17.25 9.38
N THR A 8 -33.49 -17.28 10.08
CA THR A 8 -33.17 -16.34 11.17
C THR A 8 -33.26 -14.87 10.73
N PHE A 9 -33.06 -14.61 9.44
CA PHE A 9 -33.12 -13.28 8.85
C PHE A 9 -34.26 -13.17 7.84
N SER A 10 -35.03 -12.08 7.95
CA SER A 10 -35.94 -11.67 6.89
C SER A 10 -35.15 -11.09 5.72
N ALA A 11 -35.72 -11.12 4.51
CA ALA A 11 -35.08 -10.53 3.33
C ALA A 11 -34.72 -9.04 3.54
N GLU A 12 -35.59 -8.29 4.23
CA GLU A 12 -35.34 -6.88 4.56
C GLU A 12 -34.19 -6.71 5.55
N HIS A 13 -34.10 -7.59 6.56
CA HIS A 13 -32.98 -7.57 7.50
C HIS A 13 -31.65 -7.88 6.79
N SER A 14 -31.61 -8.93 5.96
CA SER A 14 -30.41 -9.26 5.17
C SER A 14 -30.05 -8.11 4.22
N ALA A 15 -31.03 -7.47 3.57
CA ALA A 15 -30.78 -6.32 2.71
C ALA A 15 -30.17 -5.14 3.49
N ARG A 16 -30.69 -4.83 4.68
CA ARG A 16 -30.14 -3.79 5.58
C ARG A 16 -28.68 -4.08 5.94
N LEU A 17 -28.37 -5.30 6.40
CA LEU A 17 -26.99 -5.69 6.73
C LEU A 17 -26.06 -5.52 5.53
N LEU A 18 -26.50 -5.93 4.33
CA LEU A 18 -25.70 -5.80 3.11
C LEU A 18 -25.46 -4.34 2.70
N ARG A 19 -26.43 -3.43 2.90
CA ARG A 19 -26.21 -1.99 2.71
C ARG A 19 -25.18 -1.42 3.69
N ASN A 20 -25.23 -1.87 4.95
CA ASN A 20 -24.28 -1.46 6.00
C ASN A 20 -22.86 -1.95 5.71
N TYR A 21 -22.71 -3.22 5.31
CA TYR A 21 -21.40 -3.77 4.90
C TYR A 21 -20.86 -3.04 3.68
N ARG A 22 -21.70 -2.86 2.65
CA ARG A 22 -21.28 -2.16 1.43
C ARG A 22 -20.84 -0.73 1.74
N TYR A 23 -21.51 -0.01 2.65
CA TYR A 23 -21.11 1.34 3.05
C TYR A 23 -19.67 1.40 3.56
N VAL A 24 -19.32 0.56 4.54
CA VAL A 24 -17.97 0.58 5.13
C VAL A 24 -16.91 0.03 4.18
N VAL A 25 -17.24 -1.00 3.38
CA VAL A 25 -16.31 -1.57 2.39
C VAL A 25 -16.04 -0.58 1.25
N GLU A 26 -17.09 0.08 0.74
CA GLU A 26 -16.96 1.08 -0.34
C GLU A 26 -16.15 2.29 0.10
N ARG A 27 -16.39 2.79 1.32
CA ARG A 27 -15.60 3.87 1.90
C ARG A 27 -14.14 3.47 2.11
N THR A 28 -13.90 2.28 2.64
CA THR A 28 -12.54 1.72 2.80
C THR A 28 -11.82 1.57 1.46
N MET A 29 -12.51 1.08 0.42
CA MET A 29 -11.97 0.96 -0.93
C MET A 29 -11.49 2.32 -1.46
N ARG A 30 -12.30 3.37 -1.30
CA ARG A 30 -11.95 4.73 -1.73
C ARG A 30 -10.78 5.28 -0.90
N ALA A 31 -10.79 5.08 0.42
CA ALA A 31 -9.73 5.50 1.31
C ALA A 31 -8.38 4.86 0.92
N LEU A 32 -8.33 3.53 0.79
CA LEU A 32 -7.11 2.83 0.36
C LEU A 32 -6.65 3.31 -1.03
N GLY A 33 -7.58 3.49 -1.97
CA GLY A 33 -7.28 4.01 -3.30
C GLY A 33 -6.63 5.40 -3.28
N GLY A 34 -7.15 6.32 -2.46
CA GLY A 34 -6.62 7.67 -2.30
C GLY A 34 -5.27 7.70 -1.57
N TRP A 35 -5.12 6.90 -0.52
CA TRP A 35 -3.91 6.87 0.31
C TRP A 35 -2.68 6.30 -0.40
N ILE A 36 -2.84 5.51 -1.47
CA ILE A 36 -1.70 5.01 -2.26
C ILE A 36 -0.80 6.15 -2.72
N ALA A 37 -1.36 7.30 -3.13
CA ALA A 37 -0.59 8.45 -3.57
C ALA A 37 0.11 9.19 -2.43
N LEU A 38 -0.46 9.14 -1.21
CA LEU A 38 0.02 9.86 -0.03
C LEU A 38 1.03 9.05 0.80
N THR A 39 1.13 7.74 0.56
CA THR A 39 1.93 6.83 1.37
C THR A 39 3.34 6.69 0.82
N PRO A 40 4.41 7.05 1.54
CA PRO A 40 5.77 6.95 1.03
C PRO A 40 6.27 5.50 0.92
N GLU A 41 5.86 4.62 1.83
CA GLU A 41 6.33 3.23 1.93
C GLU A 41 5.81 2.36 0.78
N LEU A 42 6.73 1.71 0.06
CA LEU A 42 6.40 0.84 -1.06
C LEU A 42 5.61 -0.37 -0.59
N SER A 43 5.96 -0.97 0.55
CA SER A 43 5.27 -2.16 1.04
C SER A 43 3.80 -1.86 1.36
N ALA A 44 3.52 -0.70 1.96
CA ALA A 44 2.17 -0.25 2.25
C ALA A 44 1.38 0.09 0.97
N LYS A 45 2.01 0.75 -0.01
CA LYS A 45 1.40 1.01 -1.32
C LYS A 45 0.95 -0.27 -2.03
N LEU A 46 1.81 -1.29 -2.08
CA LEU A 46 1.52 -2.56 -2.75
C LEU A 46 0.39 -3.32 -2.02
N LEU A 47 0.41 -3.32 -0.68
CA LEU A 47 -0.65 -3.88 0.15
C LEU A 47 -2.00 -3.22 -0.16
N MET A 48 -2.07 -1.89 -0.07
CA MET A 48 -3.32 -1.16 -0.31
C MET A 48 -3.82 -1.36 -1.75
N GLY A 49 -2.93 -1.23 -2.74
CA GLY A 49 -3.29 -1.39 -4.15
C GLY A 49 -3.90 -2.75 -4.47
N ARG A 50 -3.41 -3.81 -3.81
CA ARG A 50 -4.00 -5.13 -3.95
C ARG A 50 -5.39 -5.23 -3.33
N HIS A 51 -5.55 -4.73 -2.11
CA HIS A 51 -6.80 -4.86 -1.38
C HIS A 51 -7.92 -3.97 -1.94
N VAL A 52 -7.58 -2.89 -2.66
CA VAL A 52 -8.56 -2.09 -3.39
C VAL A 52 -9.36 -2.95 -4.37
N TRP A 53 -8.71 -3.87 -5.09
CA TRP A 53 -9.41 -4.78 -6.00
C TRP A 53 -10.36 -5.71 -5.23
N ASP A 54 -9.88 -6.38 -4.19
CA ASP A 54 -10.71 -7.31 -3.41
C ASP A 54 -11.91 -6.58 -2.77
N LEU A 55 -11.71 -5.37 -2.24
CA LEU A 55 -12.80 -4.54 -1.72
C LEU A 55 -13.81 -4.12 -2.81
N ALA A 56 -13.36 -3.86 -4.04
CA ALA A 56 -14.25 -3.58 -5.17
C ALA A 56 -15.12 -4.80 -5.48
N GLN A 57 -14.53 -6.00 -5.50
CA GLN A 57 -15.26 -7.25 -5.71
C GLN A 57 -16.29 -7.50 -4.60
N GLN A 58 -15.98 -7.18 -3.35
CA GLN A 58 -16.94 -7.26 -2.24
C GLN A 58 -18.08 -6.25 -2.40
N CYS A 59 -17.78 -5.00 -2.78
CA CYS A 59 -18.79 -3.97 -3.03
C CYS A 59 -19.79 -4.37 -4.12
N ASP A 60 -19.28 -4.98 -5.19
CA ASP A 60 -20.10 -5.49 -6.29
C ASP A 60 -20.93 -6.69 -5.85
N ALA A 61 -20.34 -7.64 -5.13
CA ALA A 61 -21.06 -8.81 -4.63
C ALA A 61 -22.23 -8.43 -3.70
N PHE A 62 -22.02 -7.50 -2.76
CA PHE A 62 -23.10 -7.00 -1.93
C PHE A 62 -24.13 -6.20 -2.74
N GLY A 63 -23.67 -5.32 -3.63
CA GLY A 63 -24.54 -4.48 -4.44
C GLY A 63 -25.46 -5.27 -5.40
N GLN A 64 -24.94 -6.34 -6.00
CA GLN A 64 -25.67 -7.24 -6.89
C GLN A 64 -26.64 -8.15 -6.14
N ARG A 65 -26.38 -8.45 -4.86
CA ARG A 65 -27.28 -9.27 -4.04
C ARG A 65 -28.54 -8.51 -3.58
N LEU A 66 -28.49 -7.18 -3.51
CA LEU A 66 -29.61 -6.37 -2.98
C LEU A 66 -30.94 -6.52 -3.76
N PRO A 67 -30.98 -6.53 -5.12
CA PRO A 67 -32.22 -6.73 -5.88
C PRO A 67 -32.88 -8.08 -5.60
N GLU A 68 -32.10 -9.13 -5.40
CA GLU A 68 -32.60 -10.46 -5.05
C GLU A 68 -33.27 -10.49 -3.66
N LEU A 69 -32.96 -9.49 -2.82
CA LEU A 69 -33.56 -9.26 -1.51
C LEU A 69 -34.65 -8.15 -1.54
N ARG A 70 -35.14 -7.77 -2.73
CA ARG A 70 -36.16 -6.72 -2.95
C ARG A 70 -35.70 -5.30 -2.54
N SER A 71 -34.40 -5.06 -2.49
CA SER A 71 -33.79 -3.73 -2.29
C SER A 71 -33.26 -3.17 -3.62
N ARG A 72 -33.00 -1.86 -3.67
CA ARG A 72 -32.32 -1.25 -4.83
C ARG A 72 -30.87 -1.75 -4.94
N ALA A 73 -30.41 -1.98 -6.16
CA ALA A 73 -29.04 -2.43 -6.45
C ALA A 73 -28.00 -1.38 -6.02
N HIS A 74 -26.82 -1.84 -5.59
CA HIS A 74 -25.65 -1.00 -5.30
C HIS A 74 -25.92 0.19 -4.33
N VAL A 75 -26.86 0.04 -3.40
CA VAL A 75 -27.07 1.03 -2.35
C VAL A 75 -26.13 0.76 -1.19
N SER A 76 -25.49 1.82 -0.70
CA SER A 76 -24.73 1.86 0.55
C SER A 76 -25.43 2.77 1.54
N GLU A 77 -25.51 2.33 2.79
CA GLU A 77 -26.15 3.09 3.87
C GLU A 77 -25.37 2.85 5.17
N ALA A 78 -25.06 3.90 5.92
CA ALA A 78 -24.49 3.72 7.25
C ALA A 78 -25.57 3.19 8.20
N ALA A 79 -25.22 2.29 9.12
CA ALA A 79 -26.20 1.76 10.07
C ALA A 79 -26.81 2.86 10.97
N ASN A 80 -26.00 3.86 11.32
CA ASN A 80 -26.37 5.01 12.12
C ASN A 80 -25.33 6.15 11.92
N PRO A 81 -25.59 7.38 12.41
CA PRO A 81 -24.65 8.49 12.28
C PRO A 81 -23.28 8.23 12.93
N ALA A 82 -23.21 7.44 14.00
CA ALA A 82 -21.95 7.12 14.67
C ALA A 82 -21.05 6.22 13.81
N VAL A 83 -21.61 5.35 12.96
CA VAL A 83 -20.84 4.61 11.93
C VAL A 83 -20.21 5.57 10.93
N ALA A 84 -20.93 6.61 10.52
CA ALA A 84 -20.36 7.65 9.64
C ALA A 84 -19.21 8.39 10.33
N THR A 85 -19.38 8.79 11.60
CA THR A 85 -18.30 9.41 12.39
C THR A 85 -17.08 8.50 12.56
N PHE A 86 -17.29 7.20 12.78
CA PHE A 86 -16.19 6.24 12.81
C PHE A 86 -15.44 6.19 11.47
N MET A 87 -16.16 6.14 10.34
CA MET A 87 -15.53 6.11 9.02
C MET A 87 -14.83 7.43 8.68
N ASP A 88 -15.41 8.58 9.06
CA ASP A 88 -14.76 9.89 8.90
C ASP A 88 -13.45 9.95 9.69
N SER A 89 -13.45 9.46 10.93
CA SER A 89 -12.22 9.35 11.72
C SER A 89 -11.25 8.33 11.13
N LEU A 90 -11.71 7.19 10.61
CA LEU A 90 -10.81 6.23 9.96
C LEU A 90 -10.08 6.86 8.77
N GLU A 91 -10.76 7.74 8.03
CA GLU A 91 -10.28 8.38 6.80
C GLU A 91 -9.39 9.61 7.03
N ASP A 92 -9.45 10.25 8.21
CA ASP A 92 -8.80 11.54 8.53
C ASP A 92 -7.25 11.55 8.52
N ALA A 93 -6.62 10.39 8.36
CA ALA A 93 -5.17 10.25 8.32
C ALA A 93 -4.62 10.55 6.91
N GLU A 94 -4.48 11.84 6.56
CA GLU A 94 -4.07 12.29 5.21
C GLU A 94 -2.61 12.77 5.10
N GLU A 95 -1.90 12.96 6.21
CA GLU A 95 -0.51 13.45 6.17
C GLU A 95 0.50 12.37 5.74
N PRO A 96 1.59 12.71 5.02
CA PRO A 96 2.55 11.73 4.52
C PRO A 96 3.17 10.82 5.58
N ASP A 97 3.31 11.30 6.83
CA ASP A 97 3.91 10.55 7.94
C ASP A 97 2.91 9.71 8.74
N GLN A 98 1.64 9.62 8.31
CA GLN A 98 0.55 8.93 9.00
C GLN A 98 0.25 7.51 8.48
N THR A 99 1.21 6.86 7.82
CA THR A 99 1.02 5.49 7.30
C THR A 99 0.60 4.50 8.38
N VAL A 100 1.19 4.57 9.58
CA VAL A 100 0.85 3.63 10.66
C VAL A 100 -0.57 3.83 11.20
N GLU A 101 -1.10 5.07 11.19
CA GLU A 101 -2.48 5.38 11.58
C GLU A 101 -3.50 4.82 10.59
N ARG A 102 -3.22 4.95 9.28
CA ARG A 102 -4.04 4.37 8.21
C ARG A 102 -4.10 2.84 8.37
N LEU A 103 -2.93 2.21 8.48
CA LEU A 103 -2.82 0.76 8.54
C LEU A 103 -3.46 0.20 9.82
N VAL A 104 -3.24 0.80 10.99
CA VAL A 104 -3.88 0.32 12.22
C VAL A 104 -5.40 0.51 12.19
N GLY A 105 -5.91 1.59 11.58
CA GLY A 105 -7.35 1.81 11.47
C GLY A 105 -8.04 0.74 10.62
N VAL A 106 -7.47 0.43 9.45
CA VAL A 106 -8.05 -0.57 8.55
C VAL A 106 -7.79 -1.99 9.04
N TYR A 107 -6.52 -2.36 9.21
CA TYR A 107 -6.10 -3.75 9.46
C TYR A 107 -6.15 -4.15 10.93
N GLY A 108 -6.03 -3.17 11.84
CA GLY A 108 -6.07 -3.41 13.27
C GLY A 108 -7.45 -3.28 13.90
N VAL A 109 -8.37 -2.51 13.31
CA VAL A 109 -9.68 -2.20 13.90
C VAL A 109 -10.84 -2.61 13.00
N LEU A 110 -10.99 -1.99 11.82
CA LEU A 110 -12.15 -2.23 10.96
C LEU A 110 -12.23 -3.66 10.44
N LYS A 111 -11.17 -4.16 9.80
CA LYS A 111 -11.17 -5.49 9.18
C LYS A 111 -11.37 -6.63 10.18
N PRO A 112 -10.72 -6.65 11.35
CA PRO A 112 -11.02 -7.63 12.39
C PRO A 112 -12.48 -7.61 12.85
N HIS A 113 -13.10 -6.42 12.94
CA HIS A 113 -14.53 -6.30 13.25
C HIS A 113 -15.42 -6.84 12.12
N LEU A 114 -15.08 -6.56 10.86
CA LEU A 114 -15.78 -7.13 9.70
C LEU A 114 -15.70 -8.66 9.68
N LEU A 115 -14.52 -9.22 9.90
CA LEU A 115 -14.32 -10.66 9.98
C LEU A 115 -15.22 -11.31 11.04
N ALA A 116 -15.24 -10.75 12.26
CA ALA A 116 -16.10 -11.26 13.33
C ALA A 116 -17.59 -11.14 12.98
N THR A 117 -17.99 -10.01 12.38
CA THR A 117 -19.37 -9.74 11.98
C THR A 117 -19.84 -10.67 10.85
N TYR A 118 -18.98 -10.92 9.84
CA TYR A 118 -19.29 -11.84 8.75
C TYR A 118 -19.38 -13.28 9.22
N ARG A 119 -18.54 -13.70 10.18
CA ARG A 119 -18.63 -15.04 10.79
C ARG A 119 -19.91 -15.24 11.58
N ASP A 120 -20.32 -14.26 12.40
CA ASP A 120 -21.61 -14.31 13.11
C ASP A 120 -22.77 -14.41 12.12
N HIS A 121 -22.77 -13.56 11.08
CA HIS A 121 -23.80 -13.58 10.06
C HIS A 121 -23.83 -14.93 9.32
N LEU A 122 -22.69 -15.47 8.92
CA LEU A 122 -22.61 -16.76 8.24
C LEU A 122 -23.09 -17.92 9.13
N ALA A 123 -22.82 -17.88 10.43
CA ALA A 123 -23.27 -18.88 11.39
C ALA A 123 -24.80 -18.88 11.55
N ARG A 124 -25.43 -17.70 11.45
CA ARG A 124 -26.88 -17.51 11.64
C ARG A 124 -27.69 -17.58 10.36
N ALA A 125 -27.06 -17.38 9.20
CA ALA A 125 -27.71 -17.38 7.89
C ALA A 125 -28.24 -18.77 7.51
N ASN A 126 -29.47 -18.84 7.02
CA ASN A 126 -30.11 -20.13 6.75
C ASN A 126 -29.47 -20.84 5.53
N PRO A 127 -28.98 -22.08 5.65
CA PRO A 127 -28.30 -22.80 4.56
C PRO A 127 -29.20 -23.16 3.38
N VAL A 128 -30.53 -23.22 3.57
CA VAL A 128 -31.51 -23.57 2.53
C VAL A 128 -31.98 -22.32 1.78
N TYR A 129 -32.30 -21.23 2.49
CA TYR A 129 -32.92 -20.04 1.90
C TYR A 129 -31.94 -18.91 1.57
N GLU A 130 -30.77 -18.88 2.20
CA GLU A 130 -29.73 -17.88 1.95
C GLU A 130 -28.41 -18.39 1.32
N PRO A 131 -28.38 -19.45 0.46
CA PRO A 131 -27.14 -19.91 -0.16
C PRO A 131 -26.30 -18.81 -0.86
N PRO A 132 -26.89 -17.85 -1.61
CA PRO A 132 -26.12 -16.79 -2.25
C PRO A 132 -25.42 -15.87 -1.24
N THR A 133 -26.13 -15.46 -0.19
CA THR A 133 -25.56 -14.62 0.87
C THR A 133 -24.42 -15.35 1.59
N ARG A 134 -24.62 -16.65 1.92
CA ARG A 134 -23.59 -17.47 2.56
C ARG A 134 -22.32 -17.59 1.71
N ARG A 135 -22.45 -17.75 0.39
CA ARG A 135 -21.31 -17.82 -0.53
C ARG A 135 -20.55 -16.50 -0.62
N ILE A 136 -21.25 -15.37 -0.59
CA ILE A 136 -20.63 -14.04 -0.55
C ILE A 136 -19.85 -13.87 0.76
N LEU A 137 -20.48 -14.16 1.91
CA LEU A 137 -19.85 -14.04 3.22
C LEU A 137 -18.61 -14.92 3.35
N ALA A 138 -18.64 -16.17 2.86
CA ALA A 138 -17.47 -17.05 2.89
C ALA A 138 -16.26 -16.44 2.15
N ARG A 139 -16.48 -15.83 0.97
CA ARG A 139 -15.42 -15.15 0.22
C ARG A 139 -14.91 -13.91 0.96
N CYS A 140 -15.81 -13.10 1.50
CA CYS A 140 -15.43 -11.93 2.30
C CYS A 140 -14.60 -12.33 3.52
N ILE A 141 -14.94 -13.45 4.19
CA ILE A 141 -14.17 -13.99 5.32
C ILE A 141 -12.75 -14.37 4.87
N ASP A 142 -12.62 -15.12 3.77
CA ASP A 142 -11.31 -15.51 3.22
C ASP A 142 -10.46 -14.27 2.87
N ASP A 143 -11.07 -13.23 2.29
CA ASP A 143 -10.40 -11.96 2.00
C ASP A 143 -9.96 -11.24 3.28
N GLU A 144 -10.84 -11.11 4.27
CA GLU A 144 -10.51 -10.41 5.51
C GLU A 144 -9.41 -11.12 6.30
N GLU A 145 -9.40 -12.45 6.35
CA GLU A 145 -8.32 -13.22 6.97
C GLU A 145 -6.96 -12.91 6.31
N ARG A 146 -6.88 -12.95 4.97
CA ARG A 146 -5.67 -12.61 4.23
C ARG A 146 -5.25 -11.17 4.46
N HIS A 147 -6.19 -10.24 4.35
CA HIS A 147 -5.94 -8.82 4.48
C HIS A 147 -5.40 -8.46 5.86
N ILE A 148 -5.99 -9.01 6.93
CA ILE A 148 -5.55 -8.78 8.31
C ILE A 148 -4.12 -9.30 8.48
N ALA A 149 -3.84 -10.54 8.08
CA ALA A 149 -2.52 -11.14 8.24
C ALA A 149 -1.42 -10.34 7.51
N ALA A 150 -1.67 -9.94 6.25
CA ALA A 150 -0.73 -9.14 5.47
C ALA A 150 -0.55 -7.73 6.06
N GLY A 151 -1.65 -7.09 6.47
CA GLY A 151 -1.65 -5.76 7.08
C GLY A 151 -0.93 -5.71 8.43
N GLU A 152 -1.15 -6.71 9.29
CA GLU A 152 -0.43 -6.83 10.57
C GLU A 152 1.07 -7.01 10.36
N THR A 153 1.47 -7.81 9.37
CA THR A 153 2.89 -8.03 9.05
C THR A 153 3.57 -6.72 8.63
N ILE A 154 2.95 -5.93 7.73
CA ILE A 154 3.50 -4.64 7.31
C ILE A 154 3.45 -3.62 8.44
N LEU A 155 2.37 -3.58 9.21
CA LEU A 155 2.25 -2.68 10.35
C LEU A 155 3.35 -2.94 11.39
N GLN A 156 3.65 -4.20 11.71
CA GLN A 156 4.75 -4.57 12.60
C GLN A 156 6.11 -4.12 12.07
N TYR A 157 6.34 -4.26 10.77
CA TYR A 157 7.57 -3.81 10.11
C TYR A 157 7.72 -2.28 10.16
N LEU A 158 6.66 -1.52 9.87
CA LEU A 158 6.69 -0.05 9.88
C LEU A 158 6.66 0.56 11.28
N ALA A 159 6.07 -0.14 12.26
CA ALA A 159 5.97 0.32 13.63
C ALA A 159 7.20 -0.05 14.50
N ALA A 160 8.32 -0.44 13.88
CA ALA A 160 9.54 -0.79 14.59
C ALA A 160 10.11 0.41 15.36
N GLY A 161 9.86 0.44 16.68
CA GLY A 161 10.37 1.47 17.60
C GLY A 161 9.31 2.03 18.55
N PRO A 162 9.72 2.75 19.62
CA PRO A 162 8.81 3.18 20.67
C PRO A 162 7.78 4.23 20.20
N ARG A 163 8.20 5.25 19.44
CA ARG A 163 7.30 6.32 18.97
C ARG A 163 6.20 5.82 18.02
N PRO A 164 6.50 5.03 16.96
CA PRO A 164 5.45 4.45 16.12
C PRO A 164 4.50 3.53 16.91
N THR A 165 5.02 2.75 17.87
CA THR A 165 4.19 1.85 18.71
C THR A 165 3.17 2.61 19.55
N GLU A 166 3.56 3.75 20.13
CA GLU A 166 2.65 4.63 20.88
C GLU A 166 1.54 5.21 19.99
N ARG A 167 1.91 5.68 18.79
CA ARG A 167 0.97 6.19 17.77
C ARG A 167 -0.06 5.13 17.36
N VAL A 168 0.41 3.92 17.04
CA VAL A 168 -0.44 2.76 16.72
C VAL A 168 -1.42 2.47 17.86
N SER A 169 -0.92 2.43 19.09
CA SER A 169 -1.74 2.12 20.27
C SER A 169 -2.78 3.20 20.56
N ALA A 170 -2.41 4.48 20.45
CA ALA A 170 -3.30 5.61 20.65
C ALA A 170 -4.41 5.63 19.60
N ARG A 171 -4.04 5.48 18.33
CA ARG A 171 -4.99 5.45 17.21
C ARG A 171 -5.94 4.26 17.28
N ARG A 172 -5.43 3.07 17.60
CA ARG A 172 -6.25 1.87 17.82
C ARG A 172 -7.32 2.12 18.88
N ARG A 173 -6.93 2.58 20.07
CA ARG A 173 -7.88 2.84 21.18
C ARG A 173 -8.94 3.86 20.80
N HIS A 174 -8.55 4.91 20.08
CA HIS A 174 -9.49 5.94 19.63
C HIS A 174 -10.55 5.36 18.69
N LEU A 175 -10.12 4.63 17.65
CA LEU A 175 -11.02 4.04 16.67
C LEU A 175 -11.87 2.89 17.25
N GLU A 176 -11.32 2.07 18.14
CA GLU A 176 -12.09 1.04 18.87
C GLU A 176 -13.19 1.67 19.74
N GLY A 177 -12.91 2.82 20.38
CA GLY A 177 -13.91 3.58 21.13
C GLY A 177 -15.05 4.10 20.25
N LEU A 178 -14.73 4.65 19.08
CA LEU A 178 -15.74 5.11 18.11
C LEU A 178 -16.56 3.94 17.55
N LEU A 179 -15.91 2.83 17.21
CA LEU A 179 -16.58 1.63 16.70
C LEU A 179 -17.52 1.02 17.76
N ALA A 180 -17.10 1.00 19.02
CA ALA A 180 -17.93 0.56 20.14
C ALA A 180 -19.14 1.48 20.34
N ALA A 181 -18.94 2.81 20.30
CA ALA A 181 -20.02 3.79 20.41
C ALA A 181 -21.02 3.68 19.24
N ALA A 182 -20.57 3.27 18.06
CA ALA A 182 -21.41 3.02 16.90
C ALA A 182 -22.22 1.72 16.99
N GLY A 183 -21.92 0.83 17.95
CA GLY A 183 -22.50 -0.52 18.00
C GLY A 183 -21.95 -1.42 16.89
N GLY A 184 -20.69 -1.24 16.49
CA GLY A 184 -20.10 -1.90 15.34
C GLY A 184 -20.62 -1.34 14.00
N VAL A 185 -20.16 -1.91 12.88
CA VAL A 185 -20.53 -1.43 11.54
C VAL A 185 -22.01 -1.64 11.19
N THR A 186 -22.71 -2.50 11.93
CA THR A 186 -24.14 -2.79 11.74
C THR A 186 -25.05 -2.04 12.71
N GLY A 187 -24.50 -1.41 13.75
CA GLY A 187 -25.27 -0.81 14.84
C GLY A 187 -25.91 -1.80 15.81
N ASP A 188 -25.76 -3.11 15.58
CA ASP A 188 -26.41 -4.18 16.35
C ASP A 188 -25.53 -4.70 17.52
N GLY A 189 -24.38 -4.06 17.78
CA GLY A 189 -23.42 -4.42 18.81
C GLY A 189 -22.10 -5.00 18.26
N LEU A 190 -21.10 -5.14 19.15
CA LEU A 190 -19.84 -5.79 18.79
C LEU A 190 -20.04 -7.31 18.81
N ALA A 191 -19.61 -7.99 17.74
CA ALA A 191 -19.59 -9.45 17.70
C ALA A 191 -18.68 -10.01 18.81
N THR A 192 -19.09 -11.12 19.42
CA THR A 192 -18.34 -11.77 20.51
C THR A 192 -16.96 -12.24 20.01
N ARG A 193 -15.90 -11.87 20.74
CA ARG A 193 -14.49 -12.15 20.39
C ARG A 193 -14.12 -13.64 20.32
N ASP A 194 -14.99 -14.56 20.74
CA ASP A 194 -14.72 -16.00 20.86
C ASP A 194 -14.48 -16.75 19.53
N ALA A 195 -14.51 -16.05 18.40
CA ALA A 195 -14.18 -16.62 17.08
C ALA A 195 -12.81 -16.17 16.54
N LEU A 196 -11.87 -15.72 17.39
CA LEU A 196 -10.56 -15.22 16.95
C LEU A 196 -9.43 -16.27 16.91
N ASP A 197 -9.68 -17.53 17.27
CA ASP A 197 -8.71 -18.60 17.01
C ASP A 197 -8.76 -19.04 15.55
N VAL A 198 -8.13 -18.25 14.69
CA VAL A 198 -7.90 -18.59 13.29
C VAL A 198 -6.54 -19.25 13.22
N ALA A 199 -6.56 -20.55 12.96
CA ALA A 199 -5.41 -21.29 12.52
C ALA A 199 -4.66 -20.46 11.47
N ARG A 200 -3.39 -20.14 11.76
CA ARG A 200 -2.41 -19.61 10.80
C ARG A 200 -2.30 -20.59 9.64
N ARG A 201 -3.24 -20.58 8.71
CA ARG A 201 -3.08 -21.25 7.43
C ARG A 201 -2.10 -20.41 6.67
N GLN A 202 -0.93 -20.99 6.39
CA GLN A 202 -0.04 -20.48 5.36
C GLN A 202 -0.78 -20.58 4.03
N THR A 203 -1.50 -19.52 3.68
CA THR A 203 -2.09 -19.37 2.35
C THR A 203 -0.98 -18.89 1.43
N ASP A 204 -0.41 -19.84 0.71
CA ASP A 204 0.59 -19.64 -0.34
C ASP A 204 -0.08 -19.00 -1.58
N LEU A 205 -0.47 -17.73 -1.50
CA LEU A 205 -0.90 -16.93 -2.66
C LEU A 205 -0.72 -15.42 -2.41
N SER A 206 0.07 -14.79 -3.29
CA SER A 206 0.00 -13.39 -3.82
C SER A 206 -0.01 -12.16 -2.88
N ASP A 207 -0.31 -12.30 -1.60
CA ASP A 207 -0.33 -11.21 -0.60
C ASP A 207 0.87 -11.32 0.34
N ASP A 208 2.00 -11.77 -0.19
CA ASP A 208 3.18 -11.99 0.62
C ASP A 208 3.73 -10.64 1.10
N ALA A 209 3.27 -10.23 2.28
CA ALA A 209 3.76 -9.04 2.95
C ALA A 209 5.28 -9.08 3.10
N GLN A 210 5.90 -10.26 3.23
CA GLN A 210 7.35 -10.40 3.29
C GLN A 210 7.99 -10.07 1.93
N GLU A 211 7.39 -10.49 0.82
CA GLU A 211 7.79 -10.11 -0.53
C GLU A 211 7.75 -8.59 -0.70
N PHE A 212 6.67 -7.92 -0.27
CA PHE A 212 6.56 -6.46 -0.36
C PHE A 212 7.60 -5.73 0.49
N ILE A 213 7.84 -6.20 1.73
CA ILE A 213 8.88 -5.67 2.61
C ILE A 213 10.27 -5.86 1.99
N ARG A 214 10.52 -7.03 1.39
CA ARG A 214 11.79 -7.32 0.72
C ARG A 214 11.98 -6.42 -0.51
N LEU A 215 10.93 -6.16 -1.30
CA LEU A 215 10.99 -5.19 -2.40
C LEU A 215 11.31 -3.78 -1.90
N GLU A 216 10.68 -3.35 -0.81
CA GLU A 216 10.96 -2.04 -0.21
C GLU A 216 12.42 -1.95 0.27
N LYS A 217 12.91 -2.95 0.99
CA LYS A 217 14.33 -3.02 1.39
C LYS A 217 15.26 -3.02 0.18
N ALA A 218 14.89 -3.74 -0.88
CA ALA A 218 15.63 -3.76 -2.13
C ALA A 218 15.61 -2.41 -2.88
N THR A 219 14.61 -1.55 -2.69
CA THR A 219 14.69 -0.18 -3.21
C THR A 219 15.79 0.67 -2.54
N GLY A 220 16.31 0.23 -1.39
CA GLY A 220 17.54 0.77 -0.80
C GLY A 220 18.83 0.18 -1.37
N THR A 221 18.77 -0.96 -2.07
CA THR A 221 19.92 -1.68 -2.64
C THR A 221 19.58 -2.20 -4.04
N TRP A 222 19.97 -1.44 -5.06
CA TRP A 222 19.74 -1.79 -6.45
C TRP A 222 20.56 -3.03 -6.85
N PRO A 223 20.00 -3.99 -7.63
CA PRO A 223 20.73 -5.17 -8.11
C PRO A 223 21.67 -4.82 -9.26
N VAL A 224 22.57 -3.86 -9.01
CA VAL A 224 23.61 -3.44 -9.95
C VAL A 224 24.72 -4.50 -9.91
N PRO A 225 25.21 -5.01 -11.04
CA PRO A 225 26.40 -5.86 -11.07
C PRO A 225 27.59 -5.18 -10.38
N ASP A 226 28.37 -5.91 -9.58
CA ASP A 226 29.47 -5.34 -8.76
C ASP A 226 30.45 -4.50 -9.58
N ASP A 227 30.79 -4.94 -10.78
CA ASP A 227 31.69 -4.27 -11.71
C ASP A 227 31.10 -2.95 -12.25
N LEU A 228 29.79 -2.92 -12.51
CA LEU A 228 29.07 -1.71 -12.87
C LEU A 228 28.86 -0.79 -11.67
N GLU A 229 28.66 -1.34 -10.47
CA GLU A 229 28.48 -0.55 -9.26
C GLU A 229 29.74 0.25 -8.94
N GLU A 230 30.92 -0.36 -9.06
CA GLU A 230 32.21 0.31 -8.91
C GLU A 230 32.41 1.42 -9.95
N ALA A 231 32.12 1.12 -11.21
CA ALA A 231 32.18 2.10 -12.31
C ALA A 231 31.24 3.28 -12.07
N GLN A 232 30.00 3.00 -11.64
CA GLN A 232 29.00 4.00 -11.32
C GLN A 232 29.40 4.86 -10.12
N ARG A 233 29.97 4.25 -9.07
CA ARG A 233 30.45 4.97 -7.88
C ARG A 233 31.58 5.93 -8.24
N SER A 234 32.56 5.45 -9.03
CA SER A 234 33.66 6.27 -9.53
C SER A 234 33.17 7.42 -10.42
N PHE A 235 32.23 7.14 -11.33
CA PHE A 235 31.60 8.16 -12.17
C PHE A 235 30.84 9.22 -11.35
N ALA A 236 30.02 8.79 -10.39
CA ALA A 236 29.25 9.70 -9.55
C ALA A 236 30.15 10.55 -8.62
N ALA A 237 31.25 9.99 -8.12
CA ALA A 237 32.25 10.73 -7.37
C ALA A 237 32.90 11.82 -8.24
N ALA A 238 33.20 11.53 -9.50
CA ALA A 238 33.72 12.53 -10.45
C ALA A 238 32.71 13.65 -10.74
N LEU A 239 31.39 13.35 -10.79
CA LEU A 239 30.33 14.36 -10.90
C LEU A 239 30.31 15.29 -9.69
N VAL A 240 30.45 14.74 -8.47
CA VAL A 240 30.50 15.52 -7.22
C VAL A 240 31.77 16.37 -7.15
N ALA A 241 32.92 15.82 -7.53
CA ALA A 241 34.20 16.52 -7.55
C ALA A 241 34.30 17.59 -8.65
N GLY A 242 33.42 17.54 -9.65
CA GLY A 242 33.49 18.40 -10.83
C GLY A 242 34.69 18.07 -11.73
N ASP A 243 35.14 16.81 -11.75
CA ASP A 243 36.32 16.38 -12.50
C ASP A 243 35.95 15.98 -13.93
N ALA A 244 36.06 16.93 -14.86
CA ALA A 244 35.78 16.70 -16.27
C ALA A 244 36.66 15.60 -16.90
N ALA A 245 37.92 15.50 -16.49
CA ALA A 245 38.85 14.51 -17.05
C ALA A 245 38.46 13.09 -16.61
N ALA A 246 38.11 12.91 -15.33
CA ALA A 246 37.63 11.62 -14.83
C ALA A 246 36.28 11.22 -15.45
N LEU A 247 35.38 12.18 -15.68
CA LEU A 247 34.09 11.92 -16.34
C LEU A 247 34.25 11.47 -17.79
N ALA A 248 35.14 12.13 -18.55
CA ALA A 248 35.37 11.82 -19.96
C ALA A 248 35.83 10.38 -20.20
N ARG A 249 36.53 9.76 -19.23
CA ARG A 249 37.01 8.37 -19.32
C ARG A 249 35.89 7.34 -19.37
N TRP A 250 34.70 7.69 -18.88
CA TRP A 250 33.55 6.80 -18.86
C TRP A 250 32.71 6.90 -20.13
N LEU A 251 32.89 7.93 -20.96
CA LEU A 251 32.04 8.14 -22.14
C LEU A 251 32.36 7.12 -23.23
N ALA A 252 31.32 6.67 -23.94
CA ALA A 252 31.49 5.86 -25.12
C ALA A 252 32.23 6.64 -26.23
N PRO A 253 33.01 5.97 -27.11
CA PRO A 253 33.67 6.64 -28.22
C PRO A 253 32.70 7.48 -29.06
N GLY A 254 33.08 8.72 -29.37
CA GLY A 254 32.27 9.66 -30.13
C GLY A 254 31.26 10.48 -29.32
N LEU A 255 31.14 10.25 -28.00
CA LEU A 255 30.34 11.09 -27.11
C LEU A 255 31.23 12.16 -26.46
N GLU A 256 31.04 13.42 -26.82
CA GLU A 256 31.74 14.54 -26.19
C GLU A 256 31.09 14.96 -24.87
N LEU A 257 31.89 15.16 -23.82
CA LEU A 257 31.40 15.51 -22.48
C LEU A 257 30.56 16.80 -22.48
N GLU A 258 30.95 17.80 -23.26
CA GLU A 258 30.23 19.07 -23.39
C GLU A 258 28.84 18.91 -24.00
N ALA A 259 28.62 17.88 -24.83
CA ALA A 259 27.34 17.55 -25.42
C ALA A 259 26.41 16.76 -24.46
N THR A 260 26.87 16.49 -23.24
CA THR A 260 26.09 15.75 -22.21
C THR A 260 25.51 16.67 -21.14
N ALA A 261 24.79 16.06 -20.19
CA ALA A 261 24.34 16.71 -18.95
C ALA A 261 25.44 17.45 -18.16
N TRP A 262 26.73 17.12 -18.36
CA TRP A 262 27.85 17.77 -17.68
C TRP A 262 27.84 19.29 -17.81
N SER A 263 27.59 19.81 -19.01
CA SER A 263 27.55 21.25 -19.31
C SER A 263 26.59 21.99 -18.40
N SER A 264 25.47 21.34 -18.07
CA SER A 264 24.47 21.87 -17.16
C SER A 264 24.93 21.73 -15.70
N LEU A 265 25.58 20.62 -15.32
CA LEU A 265 25.89 20.26 -13.93
C LEU A 265 27.08 21.01 -13.33
N ARG A 266 28.11 21.33 -14.13
CA ARG A 266 29.41 21.86 -13.66
C ARG A 266 29.39 23.18 -12.89
N GLY A 267 28.31 23.96 -13.00
CA GLY A 267 28.18 25.26 -12.33
C GLY A 267 27.65 25.18 -10.89
N ALA A 268 27.19 24.01 -10.46
CA ALA A 268 26.62 23.78 -9.14
C ALA A 268 27.58 22.97 -8.26
N ARG A 269 27.55 23.21 -6.94
CA ARG A 269 28.34 22.44 -5.97
C ARG A 269 27.50 21.32 -5.39
N TYR A 270 27.94 20.08 -5.59
CA TYR A 270 27.38 18.90 -4.95
C TYR A 270 28.35 18.38 -3.88
N SER A 271 27.82 17.67 -2.90
CA SER A 271 28.56 17.16 -1.74
C SER A 271 28.41 15.65 -1.56
N ARG A 272 27.34 15.07 -2.10
CA ARG A 272 27.08 13.63 -2.05
C ARG A 272 26.30 13.15 -3.26
N HIS A 273 26.34 11.85 -3.49
CA HIS A 273 25.56 11.17 -4.51
C HIS A 273 24.86 9.94 -3.94
N LEU A 274 23.70 9.59 -4.52
CA LEU A 274 22.93 8.39 -4.20
C LEU A 274 22.45 7.75 -5.50
N THR A 275 22.63 6.44 -5.65
CA THR A 275 21.94 5.70 -6.71
C THR A 275 20.49 5.54 -6.29
N VAL A 276 19.57 6.12 -7.06
CA VAL A 276 18.13 6.19 -6.74
C VAL A 276 17.25 5.38 -7.69
N ALA A 277 17.82 4.82 -8.76
CA ALA A 277 17.17 3.81 -9.57
C ALA A 277 18.18 3.01 -10.40
N PHE A 278 17.85 1.74 -10.64
CA PHE A 278 18.52 0.89 -11.60
C PHE A 278 17.48 0.18 -12.48
N ALA A 279 17.71 0.16 -13.79
CA ALA A 279 16.88 -0.61 -14.72
C ALA A 279 17.73 -1.27 -15.81
N ARG A 280 17.27 -2.43 -16.28
CA ARG A 280 17.84 -3.14 -17.42
C ARG A 280 16.94 -2.96 -18.64
N LEU A 281 17.46 -2.33 -19.70
CA LEU A 281 16.74 -2.13 -20.96
C LEU A 281 17.55 -2.75 -22.11
N GLY A 282 17.23 -3.99 -22.48
CA GLY A 282 18.03 -4.76 -23.43
C GLY A 282 19.49 -4.90 -22.99
N HIS A 283 20.41 -4.45 -23.84
CA HIS A 283 21.86 -4.44 -23.55
C HIS A 283 22.32 -3.25 -22.70
N GLN A 284 21.43 -2.29 -22.41
CA GLN A 284 21.75 -1.11 -21.62
C GLN A 284 21.44 -1.33 -20.13
N ARG A 285 22.16 -0.60 -19.28
CA ARG A 285 21.91 -0.47 -17.85
C ARG A 285 21.69 0.99 -17.55
N LEU A 286 20.49 1.31 -17.05
CA LEU A 286 20.08 2.68 -16.74
C LEU A 286 20.29 2.89 -15.25
N LEU A 287 21.11 3.87 -14.89
CA LEU A 287 21.38 4.24 -13.51
C LEU A 287 20.97 5.69 -13.29
N LYS A 288 20.04 5.93 -12.36
CA LYS A 288 19.71 7.28 -11.90
C LYS A 288 20.52 7.59 -10.66
N THR A 289 21.22 8.72 -10.72
CA THR A 289 22.04 9.24 -9.62
C THR A 289 21.46 10.55 -9.17
N ARG A 290 21.09 10.66 -7.89
CA ARG A 290 20.75 11.92 -7.25
C ARG A 290 22.02 12.54 -6.71
N LEU A 291 22.34 13.75 -7.16
CA LEU A 291 23.41 14.61 -6.67
C LEU A 291 22.81 15.63 -5.72
N GLU A 292 23.43 15.81 -4.55
CA GLU A 292 22.92 16.71 -3.52
C GLU A 292 24.02 17.63 -3.01
N GLY A 293 23.70 18.92 -2.94
CA GLY A 293 24.56 19.96 -2.42
C GLY A 293 23.81 20.96 -1.54
N PRO A 294 24.51 21.93 -0.94
CA PRO A 294 23.93 22.85 0.05
C PRO A 294 22.77 23.70 -0.49
N SER A 295 22.79 24.02 -1.79
CA SER A 295 21.86 24.95 -2.43
C SER A 295 21.22 24.38 -3.71
N SER A 296 21.53 23.14 -4.08
CA SER A 296 21.08 22.54 -5.33
C SER A 296 21.04 21.03 -5.26
N SER A 297 20.04 20.43 -5.89
CA SER A 297 20.00 18.99 -6.17
C SER A 297 19.72 18.75 -7.66
N ALA A 298 20.27 17.66 -8.18
CA ALA A 298 20.05 17.25 -9.56
C ALA A 298 19.93 15.73 -9.65
N THR A 299 19.07 15.24 -10.53
CA THR A 299 19.03 13.80 -10.86
C THR A 299 19.59 13.60 -12.26
N VAL A 300 20.57 12.73 -12.38
CA VAL A 300 21.26 12.41 -13.63
C VAL A 300 20.95 10.97 -14.01
N LEU A 301 20.61 10.73 -15.27
CA LEU A 301 20.42 9.39 -15.83
C LEU A 301 21.62 9.04 -16.71
N ALA A 302 22.38 8.04 -16.30
CA ALA A 302 23.44 7.44 -17.11
C ALA A 302 22.92 6.18 -17.79
N ARG A 303 23.11 6.09 -19.12
CA ARG A 303 22.86 4.89 -19.92
C ARG A 303 24.18 4.18 -20.17
N TRP A 304 24.42 3.13 -19.40
CA TRP A 304 25.63 2.31 -19.48
C TRP A 304 25.49 1.18 -20.49
N THR A 305 26.56 0.91 -21.22
CA THR A 305 26.73 -0.21 -22.14
C THR A 305 28.01 -0.96 -21.80
N SER A 306 27.97 -2.29 -21.89
CA SER A 306 29.16 -3.13 -21.70
C SER A 306 29.98 -3.17 -22.99
N SER A 307 31.30 -3.01 -22.90
CA SER A 307 32.25 -3.20 -24.00
C SER A 307 33.37 -4.17 -23.55
N PRO A 308 34.20 -4.69 -24.48
CA PRO A 308 35.37 -5.49 -24.10
C PRO A 308 36.35 -4.76 -23.18
N GLU A 309 36.36 -3.43 -23.21
CA GLU A 309 37.20 -2.56 -22.36
C GLU A 309 36.50 -2.12 -21.06
N GLY A 310 35.38 -2.77 -20.72
CA GLY A 310 34.55 -2.47 -19.55
C GLY A 310 33.34 -1.58 -19.87
N TRP A 311 32.74 -1.04 -18.83
CA TRP A 311 31.53 -0.22 -18.92
C TRP A 311 31.81 1.17 -19.51
N ARG A 312 30.91 1.63 -20.39
CA ARG A 312 30.92 2.97 -20.97
C ARG A 312 29.52 3.59 -20.95
N ILE A 313 29.45 4.92 -20.86
CA ILE A 313 28.23 5.71 -20.87
C ILE A 313 27.93 6.09 -22.31
N ALA A 314 26.87 5.52 -22.86
CA ALA A 314 26.38 5.84 -24.21
C ALA A 314 25.54 7.13 -24.24
N ALA A 315 25.00 7.55 -23.10
CA ALA A 315 24.32 8.83 -22.95
C ALA A 315 24.18 9.23 -21.48
N LEU A 316 24.16 10.54 -21.25
CA LEU A 316 24.06 11.13 -19.93
C LEU A 316 23.12 12.34 -19.97
N ASP A 317 21.96 12.19 -19.32
CA ASP A 317 20.84 13.12 -19.39
C ASP A 317 20.51 13.67 -17.99
N VAL A 318 20.02 14.91 -17.89
CA VAL A 318 19.45 15.45 -16.64
C VAL A 318 17.96 15.09 -16.58
N ALA A 319 17.56 14.33 -15.56
CA ALA A 319 16.17 13.89 -15.37
C ALA A 319 15.34 14.84 -14.48
N GLY A 320 15.98 15.75 -13.73
CA GLY A 320 15.31 16.76 -12.89
C GLY A 320 16.29 17.65 -12.12
N ARG A 321 15.85 18.87 -11.77
CA ARG A 321 16.59 19.86 -10.96
C ARG A 321 15.65 20.54 -9.99
N ASP A 322 16.00 20.51 -8.70
CA ASP A 322 15.26 21.23 -7.67
C ASP A 322 16.20 22.19 -6.93
N ALA A 323 15.74 23.44 -6.77
CA ALA A 323 16.29 24.33 -5.76
C ALA A 323 15.91 23.76 -4.39
N VAL A 324 16.90 23.61 -3.50
CA VAL A 324 16.62 23.20 -2.12
C VAL A 324 15.81 24.33 -1.49
N ARG A 325 14.54 24.08 -1.15
CA ARG A 325 13.76 25.04 -0.35
C ARG A 325 14.47 25.19 1.00
N PRO A 326 14.72 26.42 1.49
CA PRO A 326 15.28 26.62 2.81
C PRO A 326 14.36 25.92 3.85
N ALA A 327 15.02 25.28 4.82
CA ALA A 327 14.39 24.53 5.90
C ALA A 327 13.47 25.40 6.77
#